data_AF-A0A9E3W1B8-F1
#
_entry.id   AF-A0A9E3W1B8-F1
#
_cell.length_a   1.000
_cell.length_b   1.000
_cell.length_c   1.000
_cell.angle_alpha   90.00
_cell.angle_beta   90.00
_cell.angle_gamma   90.00
#
_symmetry.space_group_name_H-M   'P 1'
#
loop_
_entity.id
_entity.type
_entity.pdbx_description
1 polymer ?
#
loop_
_entity_poly.entity_id
_entity_poly.type
_entity_poly.pdbx_seq_one_letter_code
_entity_poly.pdbx_strand_id
1 'polypeptide(L)'
;RCIRTATYKLIVNLDQDLAVNVPSDIQKSPLYPLMIEQLIGHRPHVELYDLVADPKEMHNLAGEPEVADIERDLKQRLYRWMQDTDDPILQGPVPSPYYHDALALLKDA
;
A
#
# COMPACT_ATOMS: atom_id res chain seq x y z
N ARG A 1 3.67 -0.91 -1.06
CA ARG A 1 5.12 -0.59 -1.00
C ARG A 1 5.33 0.87 -1.39
N CYS A 2 6.43 1.51 -1.01
CA CYS A 2 6.60 2.96 -1.22
C CYS A 2 8.07 3.33 -1.49
N ILE A 3 8.28 4.34 -2.33
CA ILE A 3 9.54 5.07 -2.47
C ILE A 3 9.27 6.57 -2.25
N ARG A 4 10.17 7.24 -1.53
CA ARG A 4 10.06 8.67 -1.23
C ARG A 4 11.37 9.36 -1.57
N THR A 5 11.28 10.47 -2.29
CA THR A 5 12.38 11.42 -2.52
C THR A 5 12.15 12.67 -1.68
N ALA A 6 12.98 13.70 -1.86
CA ALA A 6 12.76 14.99 -1.19
C ALA A 6 11.45 15.67 -1.63
N THR A 7 11.00 15.42 -2.86
CA THR A 7 9.90 16.16 -3.50
C THR A 7 8.72 15.29 -3.91
N TYR A 8 8.88 13.98 -4.08
CA TYR A 8 7.80 13.08 -4.50
C TYR A 8 7.74 11.82 -3.64
N LYS A 9 6.53 11.27 -3.49
CA LYS A 9 6.30 9.95 -2.91
C LYS A 9 5.44 9.14 -3.85
N LEU A 10 5.88 7.92 -4.14
CA LEU A 10 5.11 6.94 -4.90
C LEU A 10 4.79 5.73 -4.02
N ILE A 11 3.51 5.38 -3.94
CA ILE A 11 2.98 4.21 -3.24
C ILE A 11 2.41 3.25 -4.29
N VAL A 12 2.69 1.96 -4.13
CA VAL A 12 2.07 0.88 -4.92
C VAL A 12 1.30 -0.03 -3.97
N ASN A 13 -0.01 -0.11 -4.15
CA ASN A 13 -0.91 -0.98 -3.40
C ASN A 13 -0.99 -2.34 -4.12
N LEU A 14 -0.32 -3.34 -3.54
CA LEU A 14 -0.17 -4.70 -4.11
C LEU A 14 -1.24 -5.68 -3.63
N ASP A 15 -2.04 -5.26 -2.65
CA ASP A 15 -3.15 -6.02 -2.09
C ASP A 15 -4.29 -5.04 -1.81
N GLN A 16 -5.52 -5.54 -1.89
CA GLN A 16 -6.72 -4.76 -1.64
C GLN A 16 -7.73 -5.58 -0.83
N ASP A 17 -7.85 -5.23 0.45
CA ASP A 17 -9.02 -5.59 1.25
C ASP A 17 -10.19 -4.63 0.93
N LEU A 18 -11.42 -5.07 1.17
CA LEU A 18 -12.65 -4.27 0.99
C LEU A 18 -12.62 -2.95 1.77
N ALA A 19 -11.88 -2.93 2.89
CA ALA A 19 -11.57 -1.76 3.68
C ALA A 19 -10.11 -1.85 4.14
N VAL A 20 -9.54 -0.72 4.57
CA VAL A 20 -8.23 -0.72 5.22
C VAL A 20 -8.28 -1.65 6.44
N ASN A 21 -7.38 -2.63 6.50
CA ASN A 21 -7.25 -3.48 7.67
C ASN A 21 -6.65 -2.66 8.84
N VAL A 22 -7.55 -2.13 9.68
CA VAL A 22 -7.18 -1.31 10.84
C VAL A 22 -6.96 -2.21 12.05
N PRO A 23 -5.82 -2.11 12.75
CA PRO A 23 -5.56 -2.87 13.99
C PRO A 23 -6.63 -2.66 15.08
N SER A 24 -6.91 -3.71 15.85
CA SER A 24 -8.03 -3.74 16.80
C SER A 24 -7.92 -2.74 17.96
N ASP A 25 -6.71 -2.34 18.34
CA ASP A 25 -6.45 -1.29 19.32
C ASP A 25 -6.85 0.09 18.79
N ILE A 26 -6.61 0.37 17.51
CA ILE A 26 -7.07 1.60 16.85
C ILE A 26 -8.60 1.59 16.71
N GLN A 27 -9.20 0.44 16.37
CA GLN A 27 -10.66 0.32 16.26
C GLN A 27 -11.39 0.64 17.58
N LYS A 28 -10.73 0.46 18.73
CA LYS A 28 -11.28 0.80 20.06
C LYS A 28 -11.33 2.31 20.34
N SER A 29 -10.67 3.13 19.53
CA SER A 29 -10.71 4.57 19.67
C SER A 29 -12.11 5.11 19.37
N PRO A 30 -12.64 6.08 20.14
CA PRO A 30 -13.90 6.74 19.81
C PRO A 30 -13.84 7.54 18.49
N LEU A 31 -12.63 7.77 17.94
CA LEU A 31 -12.45 8.41 16.64
C LEU A 31 -12.68 7.44 15.47
N TYR A 32 -12.49 6.13 15.68
CA TYR A 32 -12.57 5.16 14.59
C TYR A 32 -13.93 5.18 13.87
N PRO A 33 -15.09 5.19 14.56
CA PRO A 33 -16.38 5.31 13.90
C PRO A 33 -16.55 6.57 13.05
N LEU A 34 -15.85 7.66 13.39
CA LEU A 34 -15.90 8.93 12.66
C LEU A 34 -15.06 8.93 11.37
N MET A 35 -14.20 7.91 11.20
CA MET A 35 -13.28 7.79 10.06
C MET A 35 -13.68 6.69 9.07
N ILE A 36 -14.77 5.97 9.33
CA ILE A 36 -15.15 4.77 8.57
C ILE A 36 -15.30 5.10 7.07
N GLU A 37 -15.95 6.20 6.72
CA GLU A 37 -16.14 6.60 5.31
C GLU A 37 -14.81 6.83 4.58
N GLN A 38 -13.77 7.31 5.26
CA GLN A 38 -12.44 7.49 4.67
C GLN A 38 -11.62 6.18 4.62
N LEU A 39 -12.01 5.17 5.41
CA LEU A 39 -11.33 3.88 5.52
C LEU A 39 -11.97 2.80 4.64
N ILE A 40 -13.23 3.01 4.23
CA ILE A 40 -13.94 2.17 3.27
C ILE A 40 -13.73 2.76 1.88
N GLY A 41 -13.07 2.01 0.99
CA GLY A 41 -12.87 2.47 -0.38
C GLY A 41 -11.80 1.69 -1.12
N HIS A 42 -11.94 1.69 -2.45
CA HIS A 42 -10.93 1.12 -3.33
C HIS A 42 -9.73 2.07 -3.40
N ARG A 43 -8.58 1.61 -2.91
CA ARG A 43 -7.31 2.32 -3.11
C ARG A 43 -6.81 2.05 -4.53
N PRO A 44 -6.38 3.09 -5.28
CA PRO A 44 -5.79 2.88 -6.59
C PRO A 44 -4.49 2.07 -6.44
N HIS A 45 -4.13 1.30 -7.47
CA HIS A 45 -2.89 0.51 -7.44
C HIS A 45 -1.64 1.36 -7.30
N VAL A 46 -1.67 2.60 -7.79
CA VAL A 46 -0.55 3.54 -7.76
C VAL A 46 -1.05 4.88 -7.23
N GLU A 47 -0.29 5.43 -6.30
CA GLU A 47 -0.47 6.78 -5.78
C GLU A 47 0.84 7.55 -5.93
N LEU A 48 0.80 8.76 -6.46
CA LEU A 48 1.95 9.65 -6.63
C LEU A 48 1.61 11.03 -6.08
N TYR A 49 2.41 11.53 -5.15
CA TYR A 49 2.19 12.82 -4.50
C TYR A 49 3.41 13.74 -4.66
N ASP A 50 3.16 15.00 -4.99
CA ASP A 50 4.13 16.08 -4.90
C ASP A 50 4.16 16.59 -3.45
N LEU A 51 5.25 16.35 -2.74
CA LEU A 51 5.39 16.66 -1.32
C LEU A 51 5.66 18.14 -1.04
N VAL A 52 6.00 18.91 -2.07
CA VAL A 52 6.22 20.37 -1.97
C VAL A 52 4.89 21.08 -2.16
N ALA A 53 4.17 20.75 -3.23
CA ALA A 53 2.88 21.36 -3.55
C ALA A 53 1.73 20.80 -2.69
N ASP A 54 1.80 19.52 -2.32
CA ASP A 54 0.79 18.80 -1.55
C ASP A 54 1.42 18.01 -0.38
N PRO A 55 1.89 18.69 0.67
CA PRO A 55 2.54 18.05 1.82
C PRO A 55 1.60 17.14 2.62
N LYS A 56 0.29 17.20 2.38
CA LYS A 56 -0.72 16.37 3.05
C LYS A 56 -1.16 15.16 2.23
N GLU A 57 -0.62 14.96 1.03
CA GLU A 57 -0.86 13.78 0.20
C GLU A 57 -2.36 13.60 -0.12
N MET A 58 -3.04 14.70 -0.43
CA MET A 58 -4.48 14.76 -0.68
C MET A 58 -4.85 14.56 -2.16
N HIS A 59 -3.93 14.83 -3.08
CA HIS A 59 -4.15 14.80 -4.53
C HIS A 59 -3.21 13.79 -5.18
N ASN A 60 -3.77 12.63 -5.54
CA ASN A 60 -3.03 11.61 -6.29
C ASN A 60 -2.81 12.07 -7.73
N LEU A 61 -1.55 12.19 -8.16
CA LEU A 61 -1.11 12.57 -9.50
C LEU A 61 -0.81 11.36 -10.41
N ALA A 62 -0.97 10.12 -9.92
CA ALA A 62 -0.64 8.94 -10.70
C ALA A 62 -1.48 8.86 -11.97
N GLY A 63 -0.82 8.65 -13.11
CA GLY A 63 -1.43 8.61 -14.44
C GLY A 63 -1.52 9.96 -15.16
N GLU A 64 -1.21 11.07 -14.50
CA GLU A 64 -1.25 12.39 -15.13
C GLU A 64 -0.05 12.59 -16.09
N PRO A 65 -0.26 13.13 -17.31
CA PRO A 65 0.81 13.29 -18.31
C PRO A 65 2.01 14.10 -17.81
N GLU A 66 1.76 15.11 -16.97
CA GLU A 66 2.76 16.04 -16.45
C GLU A 66 3.78 15.36 -15.54
N VAL A 67 3.43 14.23 -14.92
CA VAL A 67 4.29 13.49 -13.99
C VAL A 67 4.69 12.10 -14.51
N ALA A 68 4.37 11.78 -15.77
CA ALA A 68 4.58 10.45 -16.34
C ALA A 68 6.04 9.96 -16.25
N ASP A 69 7.01 10.86 -16.50
CA ASP A 69 8.43 10.53 -16.40
C ASP A 69 8.88 10.27 -14.95
N ILE A 70 8.34 11.04 -14.00
CA ILE A 70 8.60 10.89 -12.56
C ILE A 70 8.01 9.57 -12.06
N GLU A 71 6.77 9.28 -12.43
CA GLU A 71 6.10 8.03 -12.07
C GLU A 71 6.88 6.81 -12.59
N ARG A 72 7.34 6.86 -13.85
CA ARG A 72 8.14 5.79 -14.45
C ARG A 72 9.46 5.59 -13.72
N ASP A 73 10.21 6.67 -13.43
CA ASP A 73 11.48 6.59 -12.68
C ASP A 73 11.27 5.95 -11.30
N LEU A 74 10.29 6.45 -10.55
CA LEU A 74 10.04 5.98 -9.19
C LEU A 74 9.54 4.53 -9.16
N LYS A 75 8.71 4.11 -10.10
CA LYS A 75 8.32 2.70 -10.25
C LYS A 75 9.53 1.80 -10.52
N GLN A 76 10.41 2.20 -11.45
CA GLN A 76 11.61 1.42 -11.77
C GLN A 76 12.55 1.29 -10.58
N ARG A 77 12.78 2.38 -9.86
CA ARG A 77 13.64 2.39 -8.67
C ARG A 77 13.04 1.56 -7.53
N LEU A 78 11.73 1.67 -7.29
CA LEU A 78 11.03 0.87 -6.30
C LEU A 78 11.10 -0.62 -6.65
N TYR A 79 10.83 -0.98 -7.90
CA TYR A 79 10.85 -2.38 -8.33
C TYR A 79 12.26 -2.97 -8.24
N ARG A 80 13.29 -2.23 -8.69
CA ARG A 80 14.69 -2.64 -8.53
C ARG A 80 15.03 -2.87 -7.06
N TRP A 81 14.64 -1.94 -6.17
CA TRP A 81 14.86 -2.12 -4.74
C TRP A 81 14.20 -3.38 -4.20
N MET A 82 12.95 -3.66 -4.60
CA MET A 82 12.25 -4.89 -4.21
C MET A 82 12.99 -6.15 -4.68
N GLN A 83 13.58 -6.12 -5.88
CA GLN A 83 14.40 -7.23 -6.40
C GLN A 83 15.71 -7.36 -5.62
N ASP A 84 16.43 -6.27 -5.43
CA ASP A 84 17.74 -6.23 -4.77
C ASP A 84 17.66 -6.69 -3.30
N THR A 85 16.49 -6.58 -2.67
CA THR A 85 16.24 -7.03 -1.29
C THR A 85 15.45 -8.34 -1.18
N ASP A 86 15.27 -9.07 -2.28
CA ASP A 86 14.50 -10.31 -2.34
C ASP A 86 13.11 -10.19 -1.67
N ASP A 87 12.38 -9.10 -1.96
CA ASP A 87 11.08 -8.84 -1.33
C ASP A 87 10.10 -10.00 -1.62
N PRO A 88 9.64 -10.74 -0.60
CA PRO A 88 8.85 -11.94 -0.79
C PRO A 88 7.52 -11.69 -1.50
N ILE A 89 7.01 -10.45 -1.47
CA ILE A 89 5.77 -10.10 -2.17
C ILE A 89 5.89 -10.21 -3.70
N LEU A 90 7.13 -10.22 -4.23
CA LEU A 90 7.37 -10.48 -5.65
C LEU A 90 7.07 -11.92 -6.06
N GLN A 91 7.00 -12.85 -5.10
CA GLN A 91 6.64 -14.26 -5.32
C GLN A 91 5.13 -14.51 -5.18
N GLY A 92 4.35 -13.49 -4.84
CA GLY A 92 2.90 -13.56 -4.61
C GLY A 92 2.49 -13.04 -3.23
N PRO A 93 1.20 -13.15 -2.87
CA PRO A 93 0.71 -12.74 -1.55
C PRO A 93 1.44 -13.47 -0.42
N VAL A 94 1.81 -12.74 0.61
CA VAL A 94 2.49 -13.30 1.79
C VAL A 94 1.41 -13.87 2.74
N PRO A 95 1.35 -15.19 2.95
CA PRO A 95 0.35 -15.80 3.82
C PRO A 95 0.53 -15.35 5.28
N SER A 96 -0.58 -15.21 6.00
CA SER A 96 -0.56 -14.92 7.42
C SER A 96 -0.22 -16.18 8.24
N PRO A 97 0.28 -16.04 9.48
CA PRO A 97 0.43 -17.19 10.38
C PRO A 97 -0.87 -17.97 10.56
N TYR A 98 -2.01 -17.26 10.65
CA TYR A 98 -3.33 -17.87 10.75
C TYR A 98 -3.67 -18.78 9.55
N TYR A 99 -3.26 -18.40 8.34
CA TYR A 99 -3.42 -19.24 7.16
C TYR A 99 -2.66 -20.57 7.30
N HIS A 100 -1.42 -20.52 7.81
CA HIS A 100 -0.62 -21.73 8.01
C HIS A 100 -1.21 -22.63 9.09
N ASP A 101 -1.65 -22.07 10.22
CA ASP A 101 -2.26 -22.80 11.33
C ASP A 101 -3.52 -23.54 10.86
N ALA A 102 -4.38 -22.86 10.11
CA ALA A 102 -5.61 -23.45 9.56
C ALA A 102 -5.32 -24.62 8.60
N LEU A 103 -4.29 -24.49 7.74
CA LEU A 103 -3.89 -25.59 6.85
C LEU A 103 -3.30 -26.78 7.59
N ALA A 104 -2.56 -26.56 8.68
CA ALA A 104 -2.03 -27.64 9.50
C ALA A 104 -3.17 -28.46 10.12
N LEU A 105 -4.15 -27.77 10.72
CA LEU A 105 -5.34 -28.41 11.32
C LEU A 105 -6.14 -29.25 10.33
N LEU A 106 -6.25 -28.82 9.06
CA LEU A 106 -6.95 -29.57 8.01
C LEU A 106 -6.19 -30.82 7.55
N LYS A 107 -4.86 -30.83 7.62
CA LYS A 107 -4.03 -31.97 7.20
C LYS A 107 -3.94 -33.06 8.25
N ASP A 108 -4.16 -32.70 9.51
CA ASP A 108 -4.16 -33.63 10.64
C ASP A 108 -5.52 -34.34 10.83
N ALA A 109 -6.53 -34.02 9.99
CA ALA A 109 -7.87 -34.61 9.97
C ALA A 109 -8.02 -35.70 8.90
#